data_AF-K1YB23-F1
#
_entry.id   AF-K1YB23-F1
#
_cell.length_a   1.000
_cell.length_b   1.000
_cell.length_c   1.000
_cell.angle_alpha   90.00
_cell.angle_beta   90.00
_cell.angle_gamma   90.00
#
_symmetry.space_group_name_H-M   'P 1'
#
loop_
_entity.id
_entity.type
_entity.pdbx_description
1 polymer ?
#
loop_
_entity_poly.entity_id
_entity_poly.type
_entity_poly.pdbx_seq_one_letter_code
_entity_poly.pdbx_strand_id
1 'polypeptide(L)'
;AAAGAPYTDRTMATAKELSEQLVAAIRYPGFALVDIWGLCPGRYTKRNRVTLAQMAEEIGRLPSGEGAIAGNEREEYGAHYRRLGAEAAPLPAIPQVETVCMAPVTKRSEVLLLGSAGQYINTVGEVLCLAAMSGGLQATQKNDYPITVLRGHSIAEVVLDREPIGYTGIGRPDVILCVAAEGVARRRAIFGALTEEAVVVKEKSLTLPETHAKVIDIDFAAMAVRPSEWALAGLAVLAGKGILITGEMLAAGIAHRYRGKMLDEAKAVAAKIAAG
;
A
#
# COMPACT_ATOMS: atom_id res chain seq x y z
N ALA A 1 -7.05 -25.64 -30.52
CA ALA A 1 -6.27 -24.39 -30.46
C ALA A 1 -6.61 -23.65 -29.16
N ALA A 2 -5.65 -22.91 -28.59
CA ALA A 2 -5.82 -21.92 -27.51
C ALA A 2 -6.27 -22.36 -26.10
N ALA A 3 -5.80 -23.51 -25.58
CA ALA A 3 -5.93 -23.84 -24.15
C ALA A 3 -7.34 -23.61 -23.52
N GLY A 4 -8.42 -23.85 -24.29
CA GLY A 4 -9.80 -23.66 -23.86
C GLY A 4 -10.40 -22.26 -24.08
N ALA A 5 -9.79 -21.39 -24.89
CA ALA A 5 -10.40 -20.12 -25.29
C ALA A 5 -11.64 -20.38 -26.19
N PRO A 6 -12.79 -19.74 -25.91
CA PRO A 6 -14.01 -19.90 -26.69
C PRO A 6 -14.07 -19.01 -27.94
N TYR A 7 -13.15 -18.05 -28.08
CA TYR A 7 -12.94 -17.30 -29.32
C TYR A 7 -11.44 -17.17 -29.59
N THR A 8 -11.02 -17.45 -30.83
CA THR A 8 -9.62 -17.31 -31.25
C THR A 8 -9.51 -16.75 -32.65
N ASP A 9 -8.64 -15.75 -32.83
CA ASP A 9 -8.20 -15.30 -34.15
C ASP A 9 -6.67 -15.30 -34.22
N ARG A 10 -6.13 -15.43 -35.44
CA ARG A 10 -4.72 -15.21 -35.74
C ARG A 10 -4.57 -14.33 -36.97
N THR A 11 -3.76 -13.29 -36.87
CA THR A 11 -3.61 -12.32 -37.96
C THR A 11 -2.26 -11.61 -37.93
N MET A 12 -1.94 -10.91 -39.01
CA MET A 12 -0.77 -10.05 -39.10
C MET A 12 -1.10 -8.65 -38.59
N ALA A 13 -0.15 -7.98 -37.95
CA ALA A 13 -0.27 -6.56 -37.55
C ALA A 13 -0.50 -5.62 -38.75
N THR A 14 -0.18 -6.07 -39.96
CA THR A 14 -0.36 -5.34 -41.22
C THR A 14 -1.60 -5.79 -42.01
N ALA A 15 -2.43 -6.69 -41.49
CA ALA A 15 -3.65 -7.13 -42.16
C ALA A 15 -4.66 -5.98 -42.27
N LYS A 16 -5.37 -5.88 -43.39
CA LYS A 16 -6.35 -4.79 -43.61
C LYS A 16 -7.57 -4.95 -42.72
N GLU A 17 -7.89 -6.20 -42.40
CA GLU A 17 -9.06 -6.67 -41.67
C GLU A 17 -8.80 -6.70 -40.15
N LEU A 18 -7.58 -6.34 -39.70
CA LEU A 18 -7.19 -6.38 -38.28
C LEU A 18 -8.17 -5.63 -37.38
N SER A 19 -8.62 -4.45 -37.81
CA SER A 19 -9.60 -3.66 -37.04
C SER A 19 -10.94 -4.38 -36.90
N GLU A 20 -11.41 -5.06 -37.95
CA GLU A 20 -12.67 -5.81 -37.92
C GLU A 20 -12.56 -7.05 -37.02
N GLN A 21 -11.43 -7.77 -37.09
CA GLN A 21 -11.13 -8.91 -36.22
C GLN A 21 -11.05 -8.50 -34.74
N LEU A 22 -10.42 -7.37 -34.43
CA LEU A 22 -10.40 -6.83 -33.08
C LEU A 22 -11.79 -6.43 -32.58
N VAL A 23 -12.62 -5.81 -33.44
CA VAL A 23 -14.00 -5.47 -33.10
C VAL A 23 -14.81 -6.74 -32.81
N ALA A 24 -14.67 -7.79 -33.61
CA ALA A 24 -15.34 -9.07 -33.39
C ALA A 24 -14.89 -9.70 -32.05
N ALA A 25 -13.58 -9.73 -31.78
CA ALA A 25 -13.03 -10.26 -30.54
C ALA A 25 -13.48 -9.48 -29.29
N ILE A 26 -13.53 -8.14 -29.36
CA ILE A 26 -14.00 -7.28 -28.25
C ILE A 26 -15.50 -7.47 -28.01
N ARG A 27 -16.29 -7.64 -29.07
CA ARG A 27 -17.74 -7.85 -28.99
C ARG A 27 -18.13 -9.27 -28.58
N TYR A 28 -17.19 -10.21 -28.63
CA TYR A 28 -17.45 -11.58 -28.25
C TYR A 28 -17.84 -11.65 -26.76
N PRO A 29 -19.00 -12.25 -26.39
CA PRO A 29 -19.48 -12.30 -25.02
C PRO A 29 -18.75 -13.38 -24.22
N GLY A 30 -17.45 -13.21 -24.03
CA GLY A 30 -16.59 -14.16 -23.32
C GLY A 30 -15.11 -13.85 -23.48
N PHE A 31 -14.26 -14.85 -23.20
CA PHE A 31 -12.82 -14.70 -23.36
C PHE A 31 -12.42 -14.87 -24.84
N ALA A 32 -11.82 -13.83 -25.43
CA ALA A 32 -11.26 -13.87 -26.78
C ALA A 32 -9.74 -13.78 -26.75
N LEU A 33 -9.08 -14.62 -27.56
CA LEU A 33 -7.63 -14.59 -27.79
C LEU A 33 -7.35 -14.21 -29.24
N VAL A 34 -6.70 -13.07 -29.46
CA VAL A 34 -6.22 -12.67 -30.79
C VAL A 34 -4.70 -12.72 -30.81
N ASP A 35 -4.16 -13.60 -31.63
CA ASP A 35 -2.72 -13.77 -31.84
C ASP A 35 -2.28 -12.86 -33.02
N ILE A 36 -1.60 -11.75 -32.70
CA ILE A 36 -1.21 -10.72 -33.69
C ILE A 36 0.30 -10.76 -33.90
N TRP A 37 0.71 -11.11 -35.10
CA TRP A 37 2.11 -11.26 -35.46
C TRP A 37 2.61 -10.00 -36.17
N GLY A 38 3.72 -9.44 -35.67
CA GLY A 38 4.33 -8.25 -36.27
C GLY A 38 5.81 -8.13 -35.91
N LEU A 39 6.55 -7.39 -36.74
CA LEU A 39 7.93 -7.05 -36.46
C LEU A 39 8.01 -5.79 -35.61
N CYS A 40 8.87 -5.78 -34.59
CA CYS A 40 9.16 -4.59 -33.80
C CYS A 40 10.26 -3.77 -34.48
N PRO A 41 9.93 -2.66 -35.18
CA PRO A 41 10.91 -1.90 -35.96
C PRO A 41 11.93 -1.16 -35.07
N GLY A 42 11.57 -0.85 -33.82
CA GLY A 42 12.37 0.03 -32.96
C GLY A 42 13.58 -0.63 -32.28
N ARG A 43 13.58 -1.96 -32.08
CA ARG A 43 14.62 -2.62 -31.26
C ARG A 43 15.25 -3.89 -31.84
N TYR A 44 14.58 -4.59 -32.77
CA TYR A 44 14.99 -5.95 -33.12
C TYR A 44 15.22 -6.22 -34.62
N THR A 45 14.98 -5.27 -35.52
CA THR A 45 15.13 -5.47 -36.98
C THR A 45 16.55 -5.86 -37.41
N LYS A 46 17.61 -5.41 -36.70
CA LYS A 46 19.00 -5.77 -37.01
C LYS A 46 19.38 -7.21 -36.60
N ARG A 47 18.65 -7.81 -35.65
CA ARG A 47 18.93 -9.15 -35.11
C ARG A 47 17.89 -10.19 -35.53
N ASN A 48 16.74 -9.74 -36.02
CA ASN A 48 15.67 -10.58 -36.53
C ASN A 48 15.71 -10.61 -38.06
N ARG A 49 16.03 -11.77 -38.64
CA ARG A 49 16.09 -11.98 -40.09
C ARG A 49 14.75 -12.40 -40.70
N VAL A 50 13.73 -12.59 -39.87
CA VAL A 50 12.38 -12.98 -40.31
C VAL A 50 11.73 -11.80 -41.03
N THR A 51 11.18 -12.08 -42.21
CA THR A 51 10.43 -11.12 -43.02
C THR A 51 8.93 -11.24 -42.77
N LEU A 52 8.16 -10.18 -43.08
CA LEU A 52 6.69 -10.22 -42.98
C LEU A 52 6.08 -11.33 -43.86
N ALA A 53 6.68 -11.61 -45.02
CA ALA A 53 6.24 -12.68 -45.92
C ALA A 53 6.42 -14.07 -45.28
N GLN A 54 7.56 -14.31 -44.62
CA GLN A 54 7.81 -15.55 -43.89
C GLN A 54 6.83 -15.74 -42.73
N MET A 55 6.54 -14.66 -41.98
CA MET A 55 5.53 -14.71 -40.91
C MET A 55 4.13 -15.02 -41.45
N ALA A 56 3.73 -14.41 -42.57
CA ALA A 56 2.44 -14.70 -43.20
C ALA A 56 2.36 -16.15 -43.67
N GLU A 57 3.44 -16.70 -44.23
CA GLU A 57 3.51 -18.11 -44.62
C GLU A 57 3.42 -19.04 -43.40
N GLU A 58 4.12 -18.73 -42.31
CA GLU A 58 4.04 -19.50 -41.07
C GLU A 58 2.63 -19.49 -40.46
N ILE A 59 1.97 -18.33 -40.43
CA ILE A 59 0.57 -18.22 -40.00
C ILE A 59 -0.34 -19.11 -40.85
N GLY A 60 -0.15 -19.11 -42.17
CA GLY A 60 -0.94 -19.93 -43.09
C GLY A 60 -0.74 -21.44 -42.93
N ARG A 61 0.35 -21.88 -42.29
CA ARG A 61 0.61 -23.31 -41.97
C ARG A 61 -0.02 -23.74 -40.65
N LEU A 62 -0.42 -22.81 -39.79
CA LEU A 62 -1.06 -23.12 -38.52
C LEU A 62 -2.56 -23.38 -38.71
N PRO A 63 -3.20 -24.18 -37.83
CA PRO A 63 -4.64 -24.30 -37.80
C PRO A 63 -5.28 -22.92 -37.70
N SER A 64 -6.32 -22.69 -38.50
CA SER A 64 -7.00 -21.41 -38.51
C SER A 64 -7.62 -21.13 -37.15
N GLY A 65 -7.35 -19.93 -36.62
CA GLY A 65 -8.13 -19.37 -35.53
C GLY A 65 -9.26 -18.61 -36.20
N GLU A 66 -10.42 -19.24 -36.33
CA GLU A 66 -11.59 -18.66 -37.00
C GLU A 66 -12.68 -18.41 -35.96
N GLY A 67 -12.53 -17.33 -35.20
CA GLY A 67 -13.54 -16.83 -34.29
C GLY A 67 -13.99 -17.82 -33.20
N ALA A 68 -15.31 -17.99 -33.07
CA ALA A 68 -15.92 -18.73 -31.97
C ALA A 68 -15.71 -20.25 -32.09
N ILE A 69 -15.31 -20.88 -30.98
CA ILE A 69 -15.08 -22.31 -30.85
C ILE A 69 -16.21 -22.92 -30.02
N ALA A 70 -17.17 -23.57 -30.68
CA ALA A 70 -18.34 -24.16 -30.03
C ALA A 70 -17.99 -25.14 -28.89
N GLY A 71 -16.94 -25.95 -29.06
CA GLY A 71 -16.51 -26.92 -28.04
C GLY A 71 -15.96 -26.30 -26.74
N ASN A 72 -15.71 -24.99 -26.73
CA ASN A 72 -15.19 -24.26 -25.58
C ASN A 72 -16.21 -23.23 -25.04
N GLU A 73 -17.41 -23.17 -25.62
CA GLU A 73 -18.43 -22.19 -25.26
C GLU A 73 -18.75 -22.26 -23.76
N ARG A 74 -18.82 -21.09 -23.13
CA ARG A 74 -19.06 -20.92 -21.70
C ARG A 74 -19.68 -19.57 -21.44
N GLU A 75 -20.41 -19.47 -20.33
CA GLU A 75 -20.99 -18.21 -19.85
C GLU A 75 -19.90 -17.12 -19.73
N GLU A 76 -20.26 -15.89 -20.13
CA GLU A 76 -19.39 -14.72 -19.99
C GLU A 76 -19.02 -14.51 -18.53
N TYR A 77 -17.73 -14.26 -18.24
CA TYR A 77 -17.22 -14.21 -16.88
C TYR A 77 -17.96 -13.20 -15.99
N GLY A 78 -18.21 -11.98 -16.50
CA GLY A 78 -18.93 -10.93 -15.78
C GLY A 78 -20.38 -11.29 -15.50
N ALA A 79 -21.09 -11.91 -16.45
CA ALA A 79 -22.45 -12.39 -16.27
C ALA A 79 -22.51 -13.48 -15.20
N HIS A 80 -21.62 -14.48 -15.32
CA HIS A 80 -21.47 -15.54 -14.34
C HIS A 80 -21.15 -14.99 -12.94
N TYR A 81 -20.18 -14.08 -12.86
CA TYR A 81 -19.76 -13.42 -11.62
C TYR A 81 -20.90 -12.62 -10.97
N ARG A 82 -21.66 -11.83 -11.76
CA ARG A 82 -22.80 -11.06 -11.25
C ARG A 82 -23.91 -11.96 -10.74
N ARG A 83 -24.20 -13.07 -11.43
CA ARG A 83 -25.19 -14.06 -10.99
C ARG A 83 -24.79 -14.68 -9.64
N LEU A 84 -23.56 -15.20 -9.55
CA LEU A 84 -23.03 -15.74 -8.30
C LEU A 84 -22.97 -14.69 -7.18
N GLY A 85 -22.62 -13.44 -7.52
CA GLY A 85 -22.58 -12.33 -6.56
C GLY A 85 -23.95 -11.91 -6.05
N ALA A 86 -25.00 -11.99 -6.87
CA ALA A 86 -26.38 -11.73 -6.46
C ALA A 86 -26.95 -12.83 -5.55
N GLU A 87 -26.49 -14.06 -5.72
CA GLU A 87 -26.84 -15.22 -4.87
C GLU A 87 -26.02 -15.28 -3.57
N ALA A 88 -24.92 -14.53 -3.48
CA ALA A 88 -24.04 -14.54 -2.32
C ALA A 88 -24.69 -13.91 -1.09
N ALA A 89 -24.36 -14.44 0.09
CA ALA A 89 -24.77 -13.85 1.36
C ALA A 89 -24.22 -12.41 1.49
N PRO A 90 -24.94 -11.50 2.19
CA PRO A 90 -24.45 -10.15 2.44
C PRO A 90 -23.06 -10.19 3.07
N LEU A 91 -22.18 -9.29 2.60
CA LEU A 91 -20.88 -9.10 3.23
C LEU A 91 -21.06 -8.70 4.70
N PRO A 92 -20.18 -9.15 5.60
CA PRO A 92 -20.19 -8.68 6.98
C PRO A 92 -20.05 -7.15 7.00
N ALA A 93 -20.69 -6.51 7.99
CA ALA A 93 -20.56 -5.08 8.18
C ALA A 93 -19.09 -4.69 8.34
N ILE A 94 -18.69 -3.60 7.69
CA ILE A 94 -17.34 -3.05 7.85
C ILE A 94 -17.20 -2.59 9.31
N PRO A 95 -16.21 -3.10 10.06
CA PRO A 95 -15.98 -2.69 11.43
C PRO A 95 -15.85 -1.18 11.54
N GLN A 96 -16.66 -0.58 12.39
CA GLN A 96 -16.61 0.84 12.69
C GLN A 96 -15.66 1.08 13.88
N VAL A 97 -14.95 2.20 13.86
CA VAL A 97 -14.17 2.67 15.01
C VAL A 97 -15.04 3.70 15.72
N GLU A 98 -15.46 3.39 16.94
CA GLU A 98 -16.24 4.31 17.75
C GLU A 98 -15.38 5.50 18.18
N THR A 99 -15.95 6.70 18.11
CA THR A 99 -15.31 7.91 18.61
C THR A 99 -15.38 7.91 20.13
N VAL A 100 -14.23 7.89 20.80
CA VAL A 100 -14.11 7.87 22.27
C VAL A 100 -13.82 9.27 22.82
N CYS A 101 -13.12 10.11 22.06
CA CYS A 101 -12.83 11.49 22.44
C CYS A 101 -12.55 12.37 21.21
N MET A 102 -12.16 13.63 21.44
CA MET A 102 -11.83 14.58 20.38
C MET A 102 -10.32 14.66 20.20
N ALA A 103 -9.85 14.43 18.97
CA ALA A 103 -8.43 14.56 18.66
C ALA A 103 -7.92 16.02 18.78
N PRO A 104 -6.68 16.22 19.25
CA PRO A 104 -6.07 17.55 19.34
C PRO A 104 -5.75 18.16 17.96
N VAL A 105 -5.73 17.33 16.91
CA VAL A 105 -5.47 17.75 15.53
C VAL A 105 -6.62 18.60 15.00
N THR A 106 -6.29 19.79 14.49
CA THR A 106 -7.24 20.76 13.92
C THR A 106 -7.05 21.02 12.43
N LYS A 107 -5.92 20.58 11.85
CA LYS A 107 -5.57 20.68 10.43
C LYS A 107 -5.03 19.35 9.92
N ARG A 108 -5.02 19.15 8.59
CA ARG A 108 -4.31 18.06 7.95
C ARG A 108 -2.91 17.91 8.54
N SER A 109 -2.63 16.74 9.10
CA SER A 109 -1.36 16.42 9.77
C SER A 109 -0.70 15.23 9.08
N GLU A 110 0.52 15.43 8.62
CA GLU A 110 1.32 14.42 7.93
C GLU A 110 2.32 13.80 8.92
N VAL A 111 2.34 12.47 8.99
CA VAL A 111 3.13 11.70 9.96
C VAL A 111 3.99 10.69 9.22
N LEU A 112 5.26 10.59 9.60
CA LEU A 112 6.19 9.66 9.00
C LEU A 112 6.84 8.76 10.06
N LEU A 113 6.63 7.46 9.96
CA LEU A 113 7.26 6.46 10.83
C LEU A 113 8.43 5.81 10.09
N LEU A 114 9.63 5.89 10.65
CA LEU A 114 10.89 5.46 10.03
C LEU A 114 11.56 4.38 10.88
N GLY A 115 11.54 3.14 10.39
CA GLY A 115 12.20 2.01 11.03
C GLY A 115 12.83 1.03 10.06
N SER A 116 13.05 -0.19 10.56
CA SER A 116 13.61 -1.33 9.85
C SER A 116 12.64 -2.53 9.88
N ALA A 117 12.93 -3.52 9.03
CA ALA A 117 12.20 -4.78 9.04
C ALA A 117 12.23 -5.43 10.43
N GLY A 118 11.08 -5.93 10.88
CA GLY A 118 10.92 -6.53 12.21
C GLY A 118 10.57 -5.55 13.34
N GLN A 119 10.53 -4.25 13.07
CA GLN A 119 10.12 -3.22 14.07
C GLN A 119 8.63 -2.86 14.02
N TYR A 120 7.81 -3.65 13.31
CA TYR A 120 6.35 -3.48 13.25
C TYR A 120 5.84 -2.10 12.79
N ILE A 121 6.62 -1.36 12.00
CA ILE A 121 6.28 0.01 11.57
C ILE A 121 4.92 0.10 10.88
N ASN A 122 4.62 -0.82 9.95
CA ASN A 122 3.32 -0.84 9.27
C ASN A 122 2.17 -1.07 10.26
N THR A 123 2.34 -1.99 11.21
CA THR A 123 1.33 -2.28 12.24
C THR A 123 1.14 -1.09 13.18
N VAL A 124 2.22 -0.41 13.55
CA VAL A 124 2.14 0.78 14.40
C VAL A 124 1.52 1.96 13.65
N GLY A 125 1.75 2.08 12.34
CA GLY A 125 1.01 3.01 11.47
C GLY A 125 -0.49 2.74 11.49
N GLU A 126 -0.90 1.46 11.46
CA GLU A 126 -2.31 1.07 11.55
C GLU A 126 -2.90 1.40 12.93
N VAL A 127 -2.15 1.17 14.02
CA VAL A 127 -2.54 1.58 15.38
C VAL A 127 -2.75 3.11 15.44
N LEU A 128 -1.87 3.89 14.83
CA LEU A 128 -2.03 5.35 14.75
C LEU A 128 -3.30 5.74 13.99
N CYS A 129 -3.59 5.10 12.85
CA CYS A 129 -4.83 5.36 12.11
C CYS A 129 -6.07 5.04 12.93
N LEU A 130 -6.10 3.88 13.59
CA LEU A 130 -7.23 3.46 14.44
C LEU A 130 -7.39 4.39 15.65
N ALA A 131 -6.28 4.83 16.25
CA ALA A 131 -6.29 5.83 17.33
C ALA A 131 -6.79 7.20 16.84
N ALA A 132 -6.42 7.62 15.64
CA ALA A 132 -6.90 8.86 15.05
C ALA A 132 -8.41 8.80 14.76
N MET A 133 -8.89 7.68 14.21
CA MET A 133 -10.31 7.44 13.94
C MET A 133 -11.14 7.45 15.21
N SER A 134 -10.64 6.89 16.32
CA SER A 134 -11.33 6.96 17.62
C SER A 134 -11.34 8.37 18.22
N GLY A 135 -10.49 9.28 17.72
CA GLY A 135 -10.54 10.71 17.99
C GLY A 135 -11.42 11.53 17.03
N GLY A 136 -12.16 10.86 16.13
CA GLY A 136 -13.02 11.49 15.14
C GLY A 136 -12.32 11.98 13.87
N LEU A 137 -11.08 11.53 13.60
CA LEU A 137 -10.33 11.89 12.39
C LEU A 137 -10.53 10.87 11.26
N GLN A 138 -10.39 11.35 10.04
CA GLN A 138 -10.09 10.53 8.87
C GLN A 138 -8.59 10.21 8.85
N ALA A 139 -8.25 9.00 8.43
CA ALA A 139 -6.86 8.54 8.38
C ALA A 139 -6.57 7.78 7.09
N THR A 140 -5.37 7.98 6.54
CA THR A 140 -4.84 7.15 5.46
C THR A 140 -3.44 6.68 5.81
N GLN A 141 -3.05 5.51 5.30
CA GLN A 141 -1.73 4.95 5.49
C GLN A 141 -1.18 4.45 4.15
N LYS A 142 0.08 4.81 3.86
CA LYS A 142 0.86 4.27 2.75
C LYS A 142 2.19 3.74 3.28
N ASN A 143 2.56 2.54 2.86
CA ASN A 143 3.78 1.89 3.34
C ASN A 143 4.85 1.84 2.23
N ASP A 144 6.11 1.95 2.63
CA ASP A 144 7.30 1.80 1.77
C ASP A 144 8.27 0.82 2.45
N TYR A 145 8.48 -0.32 1.80
CA TYR A 145 9.41 -1.36 2.23
C TYR A 145 9.93 -2.14 0.99
N PRO A 146 11.16 -2.67 1.03
CA PRO A 146 11.71 -3.48 -0.05
C PRO A 146 10.92 -4.77 -0.30
N ILE A 147 11.01 -5.31 -1.53
CA ILE A 147 10.46 -6.64 -1.88
C ILE A 147 11.20 -7.79 -1.19
N THR A 148 12.39 -7.54 -0.62
CA THR A 148 13.19 -8.54 0.09
C THR A 148 12.63 -8.82 1.48
N VAL A 149 12.39 -10.08 1.79
CA VAL A 149 11.81 -10.50 3.08
C VAL A 149 12.76 -10.17 4.25
N LEU A 150 12.20 -9.55 5.30
CA LEU A 150 12.85 -9.27 6.60
C LEU A 150 14.17 -8.49 6.56
N ARG A 151 14.40 -7.66 5.53
CA ARG A 151 15.61 -6.81 5.46
C ARG A 151 15.31 -5.43 4.92
N GLY A 152 16.05 -4.44 5.43
CA GLY A 152 15.99 -3.05 4.99
C GLY A 152 14.92 -2.24 5.68
N HIS A 153 14.69 -1.04 5.15
CA HIS A 153 13.79 -0.03 5.73
C HIS A 153 12.34 -0.53 5.81
N SER A 154 11.64 -0.04 6.82
CA SER A 154 10.18 -0.14 6.93
C SER A 154 9.63 1.23 7.27
N ILE A 155 8.75 1.74 6.42
CA ILE A 155 8.23 3.11 6.51
C ILE A 155 6.71 3.08 6.41
N ALA A 156 6.06 3.86 7.26
CA ALA A 156 4.64 4.18 7.15
C ALA A 156 4.46 5.70 7.05
N GLU A 157 3.79 6.15 5.99
CA GLU A 157 3.32 7.51 5.76
C GLU A 157 1.84 7.54 6.18
N VAL A 158 1.50 8.39 7.15
CA VAL A 158 0.14 8.52 7.66
C VAL A 158 -0.33 9.96 7.48
N VAL A 159 -1.56 10.13 6.99
CA VAL A 159 -2.22 11.44 6.91
C VAL A 159 -3.44 11.39 7.80
N LEU A 160 -3.58 12.38 8.68
CA LEU A 160 -4.70 12.55 9.59
C LEU A 160 -5.40 13.87 9.27
N ASP A 161 -6.73 13.87 9.20
CA ASP A 161 -7.51 15.09 8.94
C ASP A 161 -8.91 14.98 9.55
N ARG A 162 -9.57 16.11 9.78
CA ARG A 162 -11.00 16.15 10.12
C ARG A 162 -11.88 16.01 8.87
N GLU A 163 -11.36 16.47 7.73
CA GLU A 163 -12.04 16.42 6.44
C GLU A 163 -11.68 15.15 5.65
N PRO A 164 -12.51 14.75 4.66
CA PRO A 164 -12.18 13.65 3.76
C PRO A 164 -10.82 13.84 3.06
N ILE A 165 -9.95 12.83 3.17
CA ILE A 165 -8.60 12.87 2.59
C ILE A 165 -8.65 12.51 1.10
N GLY A 166 -8.65 13.53 0.23
CA GLY A 166 -8.62 13.35 -1.23
C GLY A 166 -7.23 13.06 -1.82
N TYR A 167 -6.15 13.34 -1.07
CA TYR A 167 -4.77 13.08 -1.49
C TYR A 167 -3.97 12.45 -0.35
N THR A 168 -3.48 11.24 -0.60
CA THR A 168 -2.81 10.38 0.40
C THR A 168 -1.30 10.58 0.48
N GLY A 169 -0.71 11.37 -0.42
CA GLY A 169 0.72 11.67 -0.39
C GLY A 169 1.09 12.67 0.71
N ILE A 170 2.32 12.55 1.18
CA ILE A 170 2.94 13.48 2.13
C ILE A 170 4.00 14.33 1.42
N GLY A 171 4.20 15.55 1.90
CA GLY A 171 5.23 16.47 1.41
C GLY A 171 6.16 16.96 2.52
N ARG A 172 5.60 17.61 3.54
CA ARG A 172 6.35 18.19 4.67
C ARG A 172 5.71 17.72 5.98
N PRO A 173 6.15 16.57 6.53
CA PRO A 173 5.57 15.97 7.73
C PRO A 173 5.57 16.92 8.92
N ASP A 174 4.47 16.96 9.64
CA ASP A 174 4.36 17.65 10.93
C ASP A 174 5.04 16.82 12.04
N VAL A 175 5.03 15.49 11.91
CA VAL A 175 5.68 14.59 12.87
C VAL A 175 6.48 13.50 12.16
N ILE A 176 7.70 13.25 12.63
CA ILE A 176 8.51 12.09 12.21
C ILE A 176 8.91 11.28 13.44
N LEU A 177 8.64 9.97 13.44
CA LEU A 177 9.13 9.03 14.45
C LEU A 177 10.25 8.16 13.87
N CYS A 178 11.47 8.32 14.38
CA CYS A 178 12.67 7.62 13.94
C CYS A 178 13.08 6.54 14.95
N VAL A 179 13.02 5.27 14.55
CA VAL A 179 13.41 4.12 15.40
C VAL A 179 14.48 3.23 14.76
N ALA A 180 14.88 3.48 13.51
CA ALA A 180 16.07 2.88 12.90
C ALA A 180 16.74 3.79 11.87
N ALA A 181 18.06 3.64 11.74
CA ALA A 181 18.88 4.39 10.78
C ALA A 181 18.51 4.11 9.31
N GLU A 182 18.03 2.90 9.01
CA GLU A 182 17.63 2.51 7.65
C GLU A 182 16.46 3.36 7.13
N GLY A 183 15.42 3.56 7.95
CA GLY A 183 14.30 4.44 7.62
C GLY A 183 14.73 5.90 7.47
N VAL A 184 15.60 6.38 8.38
CA VAL A 184 16.17 7.74 8.32
C VAL A 184 16.97 7.94 7.04
N ALA A 185 17.84 7.00 6.68
CA ALA A 185 18.65 7.05 5.47
C ALA A 185 17.77 7.07 4.22
N ARG A 186 16.73 6.24 4.18
CA ARG A 186 15.78 6.17 3.05
C ARG A 186 15.02 7.47 2.85
N ARG A 187 14.71 8.22 3.91
CA ARG A 187 13.95 9.49 3.86
C ARG A 187 14.78 10.72 4.20
N ARG A 188 16.10 10.64 4.07
CA ARG A 188 17.05 11.70 4.43
C ARG A 188 16.68 13.09 3.88
N ALA A 189 16.23 13.16 2.63
CA ALA A 189 15.92 14.42 1.96
C ALA A 189 14.78 15.21 2.64
N ILE A 190 13.87 14.54 3.37
CA ILE A 190 12.70 15.20 3.96
C ILE A 190 13.06 16.10 5.15
N PHE A 191 14.17 15.80 5.84
CA PHE A 191 14.58 16.49 7.06
C PHE A 191 14.94 17.96 6.81
N GLY A 192 15.62 18.26 5.70
CA GLY A 192 16.00 19.63 5.34
C GLY A 192 14.82 20.54 4.98
N ALA A 193 13.63 19.96 4.71
CA ALA A 193 12.42 20.72 4.41
C ALA A 193 11.57 21.00 5.66
N LEU A 194 11.94 20.45 6.83
CA LEU A 194 11.19 20.63 8.07
C LEU A 194 11.41 22.02 8.65
N THR A 195 10.39 22.52 9.35
CA THR A 195 10.42 23.80 10.05
C THR A 195 10.36 23.59 11.56
N GLU A 196 10.54 24.64 12.35
CA GLU A 196 10.46 24.61 13.82
C GLU A 196 9.07 24.21 14.38
N GLU A 197 8.05 24.20 13.53
CA GLU A 197 6.71 23.68 13.87
C GLU A 197 6.66 22.15 13.90
N ALA A 198 7.52 21.49 13.11
CA ALA A 198 7.56 20.04 13.02
C ALA A 198 8.23 19.43 14.26
N VAL A 199 7.82 18.22 14.60
CA VAL A 199 8.38 17.44 15.71
C VAL A 199 9.03 16.17 15.16
N VAL A 200 10.30 15.97 15.50
CA VAL A 200 11.00 14.71 15.23
C VAL A 200 11.22 13.98 16.55
N VAL A 201 10.54 12.87 16.73
CA VAL A 201 10.81 11.94 17.83
C VAL A 201 11.83 10.92 17.33
N LYS A 202 12.91 10.69 18.07
CA LYS A 202 13.93 9.71 17.68
C LYS A 202 14.39 8.84 18.83
N GLU A 203 14.81 7.63 18.50
CA GLU A 203 15.68 6.88 19.41
C GLU A 203 17.00 7.65 19.60
N LYS A 204 17.41 7.78 20.86
CA LYS A 204 18.54 8.59 21.33
C LYS A 204 19.84 8.35 20.55
N SER A 205 20.18 7.11 20.21
CA SER A 205 21.43 6.78 19.53
C SER A 205 21.44 7.11 18.03
N LEU A 206 20.26 7.38 17.42
CA LEU A 206 20.17 7.70 16.01
C LEU A 206 20.77 9.08 15.69
N THR A 207 21.59 9.12 14.64
CA THR A 207 22.06 10.36 14.02
C THR A 207 21.05 10.81 12.97
N LEU A 208 20.55 12.04 13.09
CA LEU A 208 19.65 12.63 12.10
C LEU A 208 20.43 13.46 11.08
N PRO A 209 19.90 13.61 9.85
CA PRO A 209 20.30 14.71 8.97
C PRO A 209 19.99 16.06 9.61
N GLU A 210 20.58 17.13 9.08
CA GLU A 210 20.28 18.50 9.49
C GLU A 210 18.77 18.80 9.36
N THR A 211 18.21 19.42 10.40
CA THR A 211 16.77 19.73 10.50
C THR A 211 16.55 20.92 11.43
N HIS A 212 15.54 21.72 11.12
CA HIS A 212 15.05 22.80 11.99
C HIS A 212 13.91 22.35 12.91
N ALA A 213 13.46 21.10 12.79
CA ALA A 213 12.39 20.56 13.62
C ALA A 213 12.77 20.45 15.09
N LYS A 214 11.78 20.49 15.97
CA LYS A 214 11.96 20.21 17.40
C LYS A 214 12.25 18.73 17.58
N VAL A 215 13.41 18.39 18.13
CA VAL A 215 13.82 17.00 18.35
C VAL A 215 13.50 16.54 19.77
N ILE A 216 12.87 15.37 19.88
CA ILE A 216 12.59 14.67 21.14
C ILE A 216 13.35 13.36 21.12
N ASP A 217 14.34 13.24 22.00
CA ASP A 217 15.09 12.00 22.21
C ASP A 217 14.34 11.03 23.13
N ILE A 218 14.31 9.76 22.75
CA ILE A 218 13.82 8.66 23.59
C ILE A 218 14.93 7.66 23.82
N ASP A 219 15.28 7.43 25.09
CA ASP A 219 16.19 6.38 25.51
C ASP A 219 15.41 5.08 25.78
N PHE A 220 15.02 4.37 24.72
CA PHE A 220 14.26 3.13 24.85
C PHE A 220 15.00 2.05 25.66
N ALA A 221 16.34 2.09 25.65
CA ALA A 221 17.17 1.18 26.44
C ALA A 221 17.01 1.46 27.94
N ALA A 222 17.09 2.72 28.36
CA ALA A 222 16.82 3.12 29.75
C ALA A 222 15.39 2.78 30.21
N MET A 223 14.43 2.78 29.28
CA MET A 223 13.04 2.39 29.54
C MET A 223 12.80 0.87 29.49
N ALA A 224 13.82 0.06 29.23
CA ALA A 224 13.72 -1.39 29.07
C ALA A 224 12.61 -1.80 28.07
N VAL A 225 12.56 -1.12 26.92
CA VAL A 225 11.63 -1.40 25.81
C VAL A 225 12.37 -2.12 24.69
N ARG A 226 11.79 -3.21 24.17
CA ARG A 226 12.44 -4.03 23.15
C ARG A 226 12.42 -3.31 21.79
N PRO A 227 13.39 -3.57 20.89
CA PRO A 227 13.41 -2.95 19.56
C PRO A 227 12.12 -3.08 18.74
N SER A 228 11.41 -4.21 18.89
CA SER A 228 10.12 -4.44 18.24
C SER A 228 8.97 -3.56 18.77
N GLU A 229 9.17 -2.90 19.91
CA GLU A 229 8.16 -2.08 20.61
C GLU A 229 8.47 -0.59 20.52
N TRP A 230 9.64 -0.19 20.02
CA TRP A 230 10.09 1.21 20.00
C TRP A 230 9.12 2.12 19.26
N ALA A 231 8.56 1.68 18.13
CA ALA A 231 7.61 2.50 17.39
C ALA A 231 6.31 2.72 18.18
N LEU A 232 5.78 1.69 18.86
CA LEU A 232 4.61 1.83 19.71
C LEU A 232 4.89 2.72 20.92
N ALA A 233 6.05 2.56 21.55
CA ALA A 233 6.50 3.41 22.64
C ALA A 233 6.65 4.88 22.18
N GLY A 234 7.13 5.11 20.96
CA GLY A 234 7.18 6.44 20.35
C GLY A 234 5.78 7.06 20.18
N LEU A 235 4.78 6.28 19.76
CA LEU A 235 3.39 6.76 19.75
C LEU A 235 2.88 7.09 21.17
N ALA A 236 3.28 6.30 22.18
CA ALA A 236 2.92 6.60 23.56
C ALA A 236 3.56 7.89 24.08
N VAL A 237 4.80 8.21 23.68
CA VAL A 237 5.43 9.51 24.00
C VAL A 237 4.67 10.66 23.33
N LEU A 238 4.29 10.51 22.07
CA LEU A 238 3.46 11.51 21.37
C LEU A 238 2.12 11.71 22.09
N ALA A 239 1.45 10.62 22.44
CA ALA A 239 0.18 10.62 23.16
C ALA A 239 0.29 11.30 24.54
N GLY A 240 1.32 10.99 25.32
CA GLY A 240 1.57 11.59 26.63
C GLY A 240 1.88 13.09 26.56
N LYS A 241 2.44 13.56 25.44
CA LYS A 241 2.66 14.98 25.16
C LYS A 241 1.48 15.68 24.50
N GLY A 242 0.39 14.95 24.20
CA GLY A 242 -0.77 15.49 23.48
C GLY A 242 -0.47 15.88 22.02
N ILE A 243 0.57 15.29 21.42
CA ILE A 243 0.96 15.55 20.03
C ILE A 243 0.22 14.54 19.14
N LEU A 244 -0.59 15.04 18.21
CA LEU A 244 -1.46 14.29 17.28
C LEU A 244 -2.59 13.47 17.91
N ILE A 245 -2.30 12.72 18.95
CA ILE A 245 -3.23 11.78 19.60
C ILE A 245 -3.17 11.94 21.12
N THR A 246 -4.19 11.43 21.81
CA THR A 246 -4.23 11.36 23.28
C THR A 246 -3.95 9.93 23.77
N GLY A 247 -3.71 9.77 25.08
CA GLY A 247 -3.56 8.43 25.68
C GLY A 247 -4.80 7.56 25.50
N GLU A 248 -5.99 8.15 25.55
CA GLU A 248 -7.27 7.45 25.32
C GLU A 248 -7.41 6.98 23.87
N MET A 249 -7.07 7.85 22.91
CA MET A 249 -7.02 7.49 21.48
C MET A 249 -6.06 6.32 21.24
N LEU A 250 -4.85 6.39 21.80
CA LEU A 250 -3.85 5.32 21.65
C LEU A 250 -4.35 4.01 22.24
N ALA A 251 -4.99 4.04 23.42
CA ALA A 251 -5.56 2.86 24.05
C ALA A 251 -6.66 2.22 23.18
N ALA A 252 -7.51 3.03 22.57
CA ALA A 252 -8.53 2.57 21.62
C ALA A 252 -7.88 1.96 20.35
N GLY A 253 -6.89 2.61 19.75
CA GLY A 253 -6.18 2.08 18.57
C GLY A 253 -5.51 0.72 18.84
N ILE A 254 -4.85 0.59 20.00
CA ILE A 254 -4.27 -0.68 20.47
C ILE A 254 -5.35 -1.76 20.64
N ALA A 255 -6.48 -1.41 21.26
CA ALA A 255 -7.58 -2.33 21.50
C ALA A 255 -8.30 -2.76 20.22
N HIS A 256 -8.37 -1.89 19.21
CA HIS A 256 -8.87 -2.26 17.89
C HIS A 256 -7.91 -3.22 17.19
N ARG A 257 -6.61 -2.95 17.23
CA ARG A 257 -5.62 -3.71 16.45
C ARG A 257 -5.26 -5.08 17.02
N TYR A 258 -5.13 -5.18 18.34
CA TYR A 258 -4.58 -6.38 18.99
C TYR A 258 -5.63 -7.13 19.80
N ARG A 259 -5.38 -8.41 20.06
CA ARG A 259 -6.21 -9.28 20.91
C ARG A 259 -5.30 -10.18 21.76
N GLY A 260 -5.84 -10.68 22.87
CA GLY A 260 -5.13 -11.60 23.78
C GLY A 260 -3.78 -11.05 24.24
N LYS A 261 -2.76 -11.91 24.29
CA LYS A 261 -1.41 -11.57 24.78
C LYS A 261 -0.80 -10.32 24.13
N MET A 262 -0.98 -10.13 22.81
CA MET A 262 -0.43 -8.95 22.12
C MET A 262 -1.09 -7.64 22.57
N LEU A 263 -2.39 -7.68 22.92
CA LEU A 263 -3.09 -6.52 23.47
C LEU A 263 -2.51 -6.13 24.83
N ASP A 264 -2.29 -7.13 25.69
CA ASP A 264 -1.75 -6.91 27.03
C ASP A 264 -0.31 -6.36 26.97
N GLU A 265 0.54 -6.93 26.10
CA GLU A 265 1.91 -6.43 25.88
C GLU A 265 1.92 -4.99 25.34
N ALA A 266 1.09 -4.68 24.35
CA ALA A 266 1.00 -3.33 23.78
C ALA A 266 0.50 -2.29 24.80
N LYS A 267 -0.50 -2.65 25.61
CA LYS A 267 -0.99 -1.80 26.71
C LYS A 267 0.08 -1.59 27.78
N ALA A 268 0.85 -2.63 28.13
CA ALA A 268 1.94 -2.53 29.09
C ALA A 268 3.04 -1.58 28.60
N VAL A 269 3.38 -1.61 27.31
CA VAL A 269 4.31 -0.65 26.70
C VAL A 269 3.77 0.78 26.85
N ALA A 270 2.53 1.04 26.43
CA ALA A 270 1.94 2.37 26.52
C ALA A 270 1.88 2.91 27.97
N ALA A 271 1.47 2.05 28.93
CA ALA A 271 1.40 2.40 30.34
C ALA A 271 2.78 2.70 30.95
N LYS A 272 3.83 1.96 30.55
CA LYS A 272 5.19 2.21 30.99
C LYS A 272 5.67 3.61 30.59
N ILE A 273 5.36 4.03 29.37
CA ILE A 273 5.74 5.37 28.86
C ILE A 273 4.93 6.48 29.55
N ALA A 274 3.65 6.25 29.85
CA ALA A 274 2.82 7.25 30.53
C ALA A 274 3.23 7.52 31.99
N ALA A 275 3.94 6.58 32.63
CA ALA A 275 4.36 6.68 34.03
C ALA A 275 5.75 7.32 34.23
N GLY A 276 6.52 7.53 33.16
CA GLY A 276 7.87 8.11 33.19
C GLY A 276 7.91 9.48 32.52
#